data_AF-A0A831QGM6-F1
#
_entry.id   AF-A0A831QGM6-F1
#
_cell.length_a   1.000
_cell.length_b   1.000
_cell.length_c   1.000
_cell.angle_alpha   90.00
_cell.angle_beta   90.00
_cell.angle_gamma   90.00
#
_symmetry.space_group_name_H-M   'P 1'
#
loop_
_entity.id
_entity.type
_entity.pdbx_description
1 polymer ?
#
loop_
_entity_poly.entity_id
_entity_poly.type
_entity_poly.pdbx_seq_one_letter_code
_entity_poly.pdbx_strand_id
1 'polypeptide(L)'
;MAKEGNEIRKTLLSSTGLLVVFFILILVNVIVSYANIRWDATEDHIYSLSGGTKHILSGLSQPVDIQFYYNRSNRNIPDEIKLYATRVREFLSEYE
;
A
#
# COMPACT_ATOMS: atom_id res chain seq x y z
N MET A 1 40.27 13.14 37.24
CA MET A 1 39.81 12.10 36.31
C MET A 1 38.37 11.71 36.64
N ALA A 2 37.37 12.44 36.15
CA ALA A 2 35.94 12.06 36.35
C ALA A 2 35.03 12.54 35.20
N LYS A 3 35.64 12.93 34.06
CA LYS A 3 34.90 13.51 32.92
C LYS A 3 34.52 12.46 31.87
N GLU A 4 35.27 11.36 31.80
CA GLU A 4 35.17 10.35 30.74
C GLU A 4 33.93 9.46 30.89
N GLY A 5 33.59 9.06 32.13
CA GLY A 5 32.42 8.19 32.39
C GLY A 5 31.07 8.85 32.12
N ASN A 6 30.97 10.19 32.20
CA ASN A 6 29.71 10.89 31.93
C ASN A 6 29.48 11.08 30.42
N GLU A 7 30.55 11.29 29.65
CA GLU A 7 30.47 11.39 28.19
C GLU A 7 30.13 10.04 27.54
N ILE A 8 30.68 8.92 28.04
CA ILE A 8 30.33 7.56 27.60
C ILE A 8 28.86 7.23 27.91
N ARG A 9 28.34 7.66 29.07
CA ARG A 9 26.92 7.46 29.41
C ARG A 9 26.01 8.30 28.52
N LYS A 10 26.39 9.53 28.19
CA LYS A 10 25.64 10.39 27.25
C LYS A 10 25.65 9.83 25.83
N THR A 11 26.78 9.33 25.32
CA THR A 11 26.84 8.70 24.00
C THR A 11 26.11 7.37 23.95
N LEU A 12 26.11 6.57 25.02
CA LEU A 12 25.29 5.36 25.14
C LEU A 12 23.79 5.68 25.23
N LEU A 13 23.37 6.69 26.00
CA LEU A 13 21.96 7.14 26.02
C LEU A 13 21.53 7.70 24.66
N SER A 14 22.38 8.49 24.01
CA SER A 14 22.10 9.07 22.68
C SER A 14 22.04 8.00 21.58
N SER A 15 22.97 7.04 21.58
CA SER A 15 22.97 5.93 20.62
C SER A 15 21.83 4.95 20.85
N THR A 16 21.43 4.72 22.10
CA THR A 16 20.24 3.93 22.42
C THR A 16 18.97 4.62 21.92
N GLY A 17 18.85 5.94 22.13
CA GLY A 17 17.73 6.72 21.57
C GLY A 17 17.68 6.66 20.05
N LEU A 18 18.83 6.77 19.38
CA LEU A 18 18.93 6.65 17.93
C LEU A 18 18.51 5.26 17.42
N LEU A 19 18.95 4.20 18.09
CA LEU A 19 18.53 2.83 17.77
C LEU A 19 17.02 2.63 17.94
N VAL A 20 16.44 3.17 19.00
CA VAL A 20 14.99 3.10 19.24
C VAL A 20 14.22 3.81 18.12
N VAL A 21 14.63 5.03 17.75
CA VAL A 21 14.00 5.76 16.65
C VAL A 21 14.15 5.01 15.32
N PHE A 22 15.32 4.44 15.04
CA PHE A 22 15.55 3.63 13.85
C PHE A 22 14.63 2.41 13.79
N PHE A 23 14.46 1.69 14.90
CA PHE A 23 13.53 0.57 14.99
C PHE A 23 12.07 1.00 14.81
N ILE A 24 11.67 2.14 15.38
CA ILE A 24 10.33 2.70 15.18
C ILE A 24 10.10 3.02 13.70
N LEU A 25 11.08 3.64 13.03
CA LEU A 25 10.98 3.93 11.60
C LEU A 25 10.85 2.67 10.75
N ILE A 26 11.59 1.61 11.07
CA ILE A 26 11.44 0.31 10.39
C ILE A 26 10.05 -0.25 10.61
N LEU A 27 9.56 -0.28 11.85
CA LEU A 27 8.22 -0.80 12.17
C LEU A 27 7.13 -0.03 11.45
N VAL A 28 7.20 1.31 11.45
CA VAL A 28 6.27 2.17 10.73
C VAL A 28 6.33 1.89 9.22
N ASN A 29 7.53 1.76 8.65
CA ASN A 29 7.70 1.46 7.24
C ASN A 29 7.09 0.11 6.86
N VAL A 30 7.29 -0.92 7.69
CA VAL A 30 6.70 -2.25 7.50
C VAL A 30 5.19 -2.19 7.62
N ILE A 31 4.62 -1.46 8.60
CA ILE A 31 3.17 -1.34 8.74
C ILE A 31 2.56 -0.61 7.54
N VAL A 32 3.18 0.50 7.11
CA VAL A 32 2.72 1.30 5.98
C VAL A 32 2.85 0.54 4.66
N SER A 33 3.85 -0.33 4.49
CA SER A 33 4.02 -1.10 3.25
C SER A 33 2.91 -2.14 3.03
N TYR A 34 2.20 -2.56 4.08
CA TYR A 34 1.00 -3.39 3.95
C TYR A 34 -0.27 -2.57 3.67
N ALA A 35 -0.24 -1.25 3.87
CA ALA A 35 -1.38 -0.39 3.61
C ALA A 35 -1.40 0.02 2.12
N ASN A 36 -2.32 -0.55 1.33
CA ASN A 36 -2.59 -0.12 -0.05
C ASN A 36 -3.37 1.22 -0.08
N ILE A 37 -2.81 2.28 0.52
CA ILE A 37 -3.44 3.60 0.52
C ILE A 37 -3.10 4.29 -0.81
N ARG A 38 -4.03 4.22 -1.76
CA ARG A 38 -3.99 4.99 -3.01
C ARG A 38 -4.89 6.20 -2.87
N TRP A 39 -4.32 7.34 -2.50
CA TRP A 39 -5.10 8.58 -2.43
C TRP A 39 -5.27 9.16 -3.84
N ASP A 40 -6.51 9.16 -4.33
CA ASP A 40 -6.86 9.89 -5.54
C ASP A 40 -6.90 11.40 -5.24
N ALA A 41 -5.95 12.15 -5.80
CA ALA A 41 -5.84 13.60 -5.66
C ALA A 41 -6.37 14.36 -6.90
N THR A 42 -7.09 13.68 -7.79
CA THR A 42 -7.76 14.33 -8.93
C THR A 42 -9.00 15.06 -8.48
N GLU A 43 -9.30 16.20 -9.11
CA GLU A 43 -10.44 17.06 -8.77
C GLU A 43 -11.76 16.28 -8.81
N ASP A 44 -11.94 15.49 -9.86
CA ASP A 44 -13.16 14.71 -10.10
C ASP A 44 -13.09 13.26 -9.61
N HIS A 45 -12.01 12.86 -8.92
CA HIS A 45 -11.85 11.50 -8.35
C HIS A 45 -12.04 10.37 -9.37
N ILE A 46 -11.62 10.59 -10.63
CA ILE A 46 -11.91 9.72 -11.78
C ILE A 46 -11.19 8.38 -11.73
N TYR A 47 -10.22 8.23 -10.82
CA TYR A 47 -9.46 6.99 -10.61
C TYR A 47 -9.90 6.26 -9.33
N SER A 48 -10.96 6.71 -8.66
CA SER A 48 -11.52 6.07 -7.48
C SER A 48 -12.98 5.65 -7.70
N LEU A 49 -13.51 4.79 -6.82
CA LEU A 49 -14.91 4.38 -6.89
C LEU A 49 -15.86 5.58 -6.72
N SER A 50 -16.77 5.73 -7.68
CA SER A 50 -17.84 6.73 -7.62
C SER A 50 -18.70 6.58 -6.36
N GLY A 51 -19.35 7.66 -5.93
CA GLY A 51 -20.28 7.62 -4.79
C GLY A 51 -21.42 6.59 -4.99
N GLY A 52 -21.93 6.45 -6.21
CA GLY A 52 -22.94 5.46 -6.55
C GLY A 52 -22.44 4.02 -6.38
N THR A 53 -21.21 3.74 -6.84
CA THR A 53 -20.59 2.42 -6.68
C THR A 53 -20.38 2.09 -5.20
N LYS A 54 -19.83 3.02 -4.41
CA LYS A 54 -19.66 2.83 -2.95
C LYS A 54 -21.00 2.56 -2.25
N HIS A 55 -22.07 3.23 -2.66
CA HIS A 55 -23.41 2.99 -2.11
C HIS A 55 -23.90 1.56 -2.39
N ILE A 56 -23.77 1.08 -3.63
CA ILE A 56 -24.14 -0.30 -4.00
C ILE A 56 -23.31 -1.32 -3.19
N LEU A 57 -22.00 -1.12 -3.10
CA LEU A 57 -21.12 -2.01 -2.34
C LEU A 57 -21.48 -2.05 -0.85
N SER A 58 -21.88 -0.91 -0.27
CA SER A 58 -22.33 -0.85 1.13
C SER A 58 -23.63 -1.63 1.41
N GLY A 59 -24.41 -1.92 0.37
CA GLY A 59 -25.63 -2.74 0.46
C GLY A 59 -25.39 -4.24 0.32
N LEU A 60 -24.16 -4.70 0.05
CA LEU A 60 -23.86 -6.12 -0.08
C LEU A 60 -23.85 -6.79 1.30
N SER A 61 -24.81 -7.70 1.53
CA SER A 61 -24.97 -8.41 2.80
C SER A 61 -24.02 -9.61 2.97
N GLN A 62 -23.32 -10.00 1.91
CA GLN A 62 -22.43 -11.15 1.87
C GLN A 62 -21.17 -10.80 1.07
N PRO A 63 -20.02 -11.39 1.42
CA PRO A 63 -18.79 -11.19 0.66
C PRO A 63 -18.98 -11.68 -0.79
N VAL A 64 -18.37 -10.96 -1.74
CA VAL A 64 -18.41 -11.27 -3.17
C VAL A 64 -16.98 -11.53 -3.64
N ASP A 65 -16.74 -12.72 -4.19
CA ASP A 65 -15.46 -13.07 -4.78
C ASP A 65 -15.46 -12.78 -6.28
N ILE A 66 -14.51 -11.95 -6.73
CA ILE A 66 -14.30 -11.68 -8.15
C ILE A 66 -13.08 -12.46 -8.63
N GLN A 67 -13.30 -13.43 -9.52
CA GLN A 67 -12.23 -14.24 -10.09
C GLN A 67 -11.87 -13.74 -11.49
N PHE A 68 -10.67 -13.15 -11.61
CA PHE A 68 -10.14 -12.67 -12.89
C PHE A 68 -9.09 -13.63 -13.45
N TYR A 69 -9.36 -14.20 -14.63
CA TYR A 69 -8.47 -15.16 -15.30
C TYR A 69 -7.82 -14.54 -16.54
N TYR A 70 -6.48 -14.47 -16.56
CA TYR A 70 -5.73 -13.98 -17.71
C TYR A 70 -4.35 -14.65 -17.79
N ASN A 71 -4.02 -15.24 -18.96
CA ASN A 71 -2.72 -15.84 -19.20
C ASN A 71 -1.75 -14.83 -19.83
N ARG A 72 -0.98 -14.13 -18.98
CA ARG A 72 0.01 -13.12 -19.41
C ARG A 72 1.15 -13.70 -20.26
N SER A 73 1.44 -14.98 -20.11
CA SER A 73 2.60 -15.65 -20.73
C SER A 73 2.32 -16.19 -22.13
N ASN A 74 1.05 -16.21 -22.55
CA ASN A 74 0.67 -16.67 -23.87
C ASN A 74 1.08 -15.62 -24.93
N ARG A 75 2.11 -15.97 -25.72
CA ARG A 75 2.64 -15.11 -26.78
C ARG A 75 1.68 -14.89 -27.94
N ASN A 76 0.67 -15.74 -28.09
CA ASN A 76 -0.31 -15.68 -29.18
C ASN A 76 -1.50 -14.77 -28.88
N ILE A 77 -1.55 -14.13 -27.69
CA ILE A 77 -2.61 -13.18 -27.35
C ILE A 77 -2.34 -11.84 -28.08
N PRO A 78 -3.33 -11.29 -28.81
CA PRO A 78 -3.22 -9.95 -29.40
C PRO A 78 -2.93 -8.87 -28.35
N ASP A 79 -2.12 -7.87 -28.69
CA ASP A 79 -1.70 -6.83 -27.73
C ASP A 79 -2.87 -6.03 -27.16
N GLU A 80 -3.93 -5.83 -27.95
CA GLU A 80 -5.18 -5.19 -27.51
C GLU A 80 -5.79 -5.90 -26.30
N ILE A 81 -5.79 -7.24 -26.31
CA ILE A 81 -6.31 -8.06 -25.21
C ILE A 81 -5.39 -7.94 -23.99
N LYS A 82 -4.07 -7.84 -24.18
CA LYS A 82 -3.12 -7.65 -23.07
C LYS A 82 -3.34 -6.32 -22.36
N LEU A 83 -3.58 -5.26 -23.13
CA LEU A 83 -3.86 -3.92 -22.62
C LEU A 83 -5.22 -3.89 -21.89
N TYR A 84 -6.25 -4.47 -22.49
CA TYR A 84 -7.56 -4.58 -21.87
C TYR A 84 -7.52 -5.36 -20.55
N ALA A 85 -6.86 -6.52 -20.53
CA ALA A 85 -6.68 -7.32 -19.32
C ALA A 85 -5.94 -6.56 -18.21
N THR A 86 -5.04 -5.64 -18.57
CA THR A 86 -4.36 -4.78 -17.61
C THR A 86 -5.29 -3.72 -17.04
N ARG A 87 -6.08 -3.05 -17.90
CA ARG A 87 -7.08 -2.07 -17.46
C ARG A 87 -8.14 -2.69 -16.54
N VAL A 88 -8.64 -3.88 -16.88
CA VAL A 88 -9.61 -4.60 -16.04
C VAL A 88 -9.00 -4.92 -14.68
N ARG A 89 -7.76 -5.40 -14.64
CA ARG A 89 -7.06 -5.68 -13.37
C ARG A 89 -6.88 -4.43 -12.52
N GLU A 90 -6.48 -3.32 -13.12
CA GLU A 90 -6.34 -2.03 -12.43
C GLU A 90 -7.69 -1.54 -11.90
N PHE A 91 -8.76 -1.67 -12.68
CA PHE A 91 -10.11 -1.34 -12.22
C PHE A 91 -10.57 -2.21 -11.06
N LEU A 92 -10.36 -3.53 -11.14
CA LEU A 92 -10.72 -4.44 -10.06
C LEU A 92 -9.94 -4.18 -8.76
N SER A 93 -8.70 -3.69 -8.85
CA SER A 93 -7.92 -3.30 -7.68
C SER A 93 -8.50 -2.12 -6.89
N GLU A 94 -9.43 -1.35 -7.47
CA GLU A 94 -10.15 -0.28 -6.76
C GLU A 94 -11.32 -0.81 -5.90
N TYR A 95 -11.68 -2.10 -6.03
CA TYR A 95 -12.74 -2.76 -5.25
C TYR A 95 -12.20 -3.57 -4.05
N GLU A 96 -10.88 -3.74 -3.95
CA GLU A 96 -10.20 -4.36 -2.79
C GLU A 96 -10.11 -3.38 -1.62
#